data_AF-A0A939NCB6-F1
#
_entry.id   AF-A0A939NCB6-F1
#
_cell.length_a   1.000
_cell.length_b   1.000
_cell.length_c   1.000
_cell.angle_alpha   90.00
_cell.angle_beta   90.00
_cell.angle_gamma   90.00
#
_symmetry.space_group_name_H-M   'P 1'
#
loop_
_entity.id
_entity.type
_entity.pdbx_description
1 polymer ?
#
loop_
_entity_poly.entity_id
_entity_poly.type
_entity_poly.pdbx_seq_one_letter_code
_entity_poly.pdbx_strand_id
1 'polypeptide(L)'
;MSEDSSINANIAVRKDSNIHSLADLKGKKVALPRGTYMQRYFTLFIEQQGYKLSDFNIIQMTNDAESALLNGAIDAMVWTEQSTARLENKSPTITTLYSTRTEPELSGISVIVGREAFINQNEKVIKAMNIALLKASKYAQNNPDQAEILLAKESDTNIEIIKKYMIFIV
;
A
#
# COMPACT_ATOMS: atom_id res chain seq x y z
N MET A 1 20.20 -3.55 10.23
CA MET A 1 18.77 -3.23 10.02
C MET A 1 18.50 -3.46 8.56
N SER A 2 17.62 -4.40 8.21
CA SER A 2 17.27 -4.66 6.81
C SER A 2 16.51 -3.46 6.23
N GLU A 3 17.03 -2.89 5.15
CA GLU A 3 16.37 -1.89 4.31
C GLU A 3 15.18 -2.55 3.58
N ASP A 4 14.02 -2.59 4.23
CA ASP A 4 12.78 -3.00 3.57
C ASP A 4 12.23 -1.80 2.76
N SER A 5 12.74 -1.63 1.54
CA SER A 5 12.25 -0.64 0.56
C SER A 5 10.94 -1.05 -0.10
N SER A 6 10.34 -2.15 0.35
CA SER A 6 9.19 -2.76 -0.29
C SER A 6 7.90 -2.00 0.03
N ILE A 7 7.07 -1.82 -0.98
CA ILE A 7 5.71 -1.30 -0.81
C ILE A 7 4.83 -2.46 -0.34
N ASN A 8 4.34 -2.37 0.89
CA ASN A 8 3.46 -3.37 1.44
C ASN A 8 1.97 -3.09 1.14
N ALA A 9 1.23 -4.16 0.88
CA ALA A 9 -0.21 -4.12 0.61
C ALA A 9 -0.94 -5.08 1.56
N ASN A 10 -2.19 -4.72 1.87
CA ASN A 10 -3.03 -5.41 2.82
C ASN A 10 -4.42 -5.66 2.22
N ILE A 11 -5.04 -6.77 2.63
CA ILE A 11 -6.46 -7.05 2.45
C ILE A 11 -7.14 -6.70 3.77
N ALA A 12 -7.95 -5.64 3.79
CA ALA A 12 -8.67 -5.18 4.97
C ALA A 12 -10.16 -5.51 4.91
N VAL A 13 -10.73 -5.86 6.07
CA VAL A 13 -12.15 -6.20 6.27
C VAL A 13 -12.69 -5.46 7.49
N ARG A 14 -14.02 -5.48 7.69
CA ARG A 14 -14.59 -5.05 8.97
C ARG A 14 -14.44 -6.15 10.03
N LYS A 15 -14.11 -5.78 11.26
CA LYS A 15 -13.99 -6.67 12.43
C LYS A 15 -15.30 -7.36 12.80
N ASP A 16 -16.43 -6.69 12.55
CA ASP A 16 -17.77 -7.23 12.81
C ASP A 16 -18.29 -8.12 11.66
N SER A 17 -17.50 -8.31 10.60
CA SER A 17 -17.83 -9.26 9.55
C SER A 17 -17.46 -10.70 9.97
N ASN A 18 -18.19 -11.68 9.44
CA ASN A 18 -17.87 -13.10 9.59
C ASN A 18 -16.76 -13.53 8.59
N ILE A 19 -15.83 -12.64 8.25
CA ILE A 19 -14.78 -12.89 7.25
C ILE A 19 -13.46 -13.05 7.99
N HIS A 20 -12.96 -14.29 8.01
CA HIS A 20 -11.71 -14.64 8.69
C HIS A 20 -10.72 -15.37 7.77
N SER A 21 -11.10 -15.60 6.51
CA SER A 21 -10.29 -16.31 5.53
C SER A 21 -10.64 -15.92 4.09
N LEU A 22 -9.80 -16.33 3.13
CA LEU A 22 -10.14 -16.24 1.70
C LEU A 22 -11.40 -17.05 1.32
N ALA A 23 -11.69 -18.14 2.02
CA ALA A 23 -12.88 -18.94 1.77
C ALA A 23 -14.15 -18.14 2.07
N ASP A 24 -14.15 -17.34 3.15
CA ASP A 24 -15.27 -16.46 3.53
C ASP A 24 -15.45 -15.29 2.56
N LEU A 25 -14.37 -14.92 1.83
CA LEU A 25 -14.38 -13.88 0.81
C LEU A 25 -14.91 -14.35 -0.55
N LYS A 26 -15.11 -15.65 -0.77
CA LYS A 26 -15.67 -16.14 -2.04
C LYS A 26 -17.06 -15.56 -2.29
N GLY A 27 -17.27 -15.03 -3.49
CA GLY A 27 -18.49 -14.33 -3.89
C GLY A 27 -18.73 -12.99 -3.17
N LYS A 28 -17.81 -12.54 -2.31
CA LYS A 28 -17.88 -11.25 -1.64
C LYS A 28 -17.33 -10.14 -2.51
N LYS A 29 -17.75 -8.91 -2.22
CA LYS A 29 -17.31 -7.71 -2.92
C LYS A 29 -15.94 -7.28 -2.42
N VAL A 30 -14.93 -7.40 -3.28
CA VAL A 30 -13.55 -7.02 -2.97
C VAL A 30 -13.19 -5.78 -3.80
N ALA A 31 -12.93 -4.65 -3.15
CA ALA A 31 -12.54 -3.43 -3.82
C ALA A 31 -11.02 -3.34 -4.01
N LEU A 32 -10.60 -3.02 -5.23
CA LEU A 32 -9.21 -2.73 -5.58
C LEU A 32 -9.11 -1.86 -6.84
N PRO A 33 -8.04 -1.08 -7.03
CA PRO A 33 -7.85 -0.25 -8.21
C PRO A 33 -7.23 -1.03 -9.38
N ARG A 34 -7.81 -0.88 -10.59
CA ARG A 34 -7.40 -1.58 -11.81
C ARG A 34 -6.00 -1.16 -12.28
N GLY A 35 -5.21 -2.12 -12.74
CA GLY A 35 -3.91 -1.89 -13.37
C GLY A 35 -2.84 -1.43 -12.38
N THR A 36 -3.07 -1.62 -11.08
CA THR A 36 -2.16 -1.21 -10.02
C THR A 36 -1.46 -2.39 -9.38
N TYR A 37 -0.44 -2.09 -8.59
CA TYR A 37 0.19 -3.05 -7.69
C TYR A 37 -0.82 -3.78 -6.79
N MET A 38 -1.89 -3.13 -6.32
CA MET A 38 -2.93 -3.77 -5.49
C MET A 38 -3.64 -4.90 -6.23
N GLN A 39 -3.95 -4.69 -7.51
CA GLN A 39 -4.55 -5.74 -8.34
C GLN A 39 -3.59 -6.92 -8.51
N ARG A 40 -2.31 -6.63 -8.79
CA ARG A 40 -1.27 -7.67 -8.92
C ARG A 40 -1.13 -8.47 -7.62
N TYR A 41 -0.99 -7.79 -6.49
CA TYR A 41 -0.89 -8.42 -5.17
C TYR A 41 -2.07 -9.36 -4.92
N PHE A 42 -3.30 -8.84 -5.01
CA PHE A 42 -4.49 -9.66 -4.74
C PHE A 42 -4.56 -10.88 -5.65
N THR A 43 -4.31 -10.70 -6.95
CA THR A 43 -4.38 -11.78 -7.94
C THR A 43 -3.36 -12.89 -7.64
N LEU A 44 -2.11 -12.54 -7.38
CA LEU A 44 -1.07 -13.54 -7.08
C LEU A 44 -1.31 -14.21 -5.74
N PHE A 45 -1.74 -13.45 -4.73
CA PHE A 45 -2.03 -13.98 -3.41
C PHE A 45 -3.14 -15.04 -3.46
N ILE A 46 -4.27 -14.75 -4.11
CA ILE A 46 -5.37 -15.72 -4.19
C ILE A 46 -4.99 -16.95 -5.04
N GLU A 47 -4.17 -16.78 -6.08
CA GLU A 47 -3.69 -17.87 -6.94
C GLU A 47 -2.77 -18.83 -6.19
N GLN A 48 -1.85 -18.32 -5.35
CA GLN A 48 -1.03 -19.14 -4.46
C GLN A 48 -1.87 -20.00 -3.51
N GLN A 49 -3.06 -19.52 -3.15
CA GLN A 49 -4.01 -20.21 -2.27
C GLN A 49 -5.02 -21.08 -3.05
N GLY A 50 -4.84 -21.24 -4.37
CA GLY A 50 -5.66 -22.11 -5.21
C GLY A 50 -6.98 -21.52 -5.69
N TYR A 51 -7.21 -20.22 -5.49
CA TYR A 51 -8.40 -19.52 -5.97
C TYR A 51 -8.14 -18.82 -7.30
N LYS A 52 -9.22 -18.45 -7.99
CA LYS A 52 -9.20 -17.64 -9.20
C LYS A 52 -9.84 -16.30 -8.92
N LEU A 53 -9.46 -15.26 -9.68
CA LEU A 53 -10.09 -13.94 -9.55
C LEU A 53 -11.63 -13.99 -9.72
N SER A 54 -12.15 -14.93 -10.53
CA SER A 54 -13.58 -15.17 -10.72
C SER A 54 -14.31 -15.74 -9.50
N ASP A 55 -13.59 -16.23 -8.48
CA ASP A 55 -14.19 -16.64 -7.22
C ASP A 55 -14.63 -15.44 -6.35
N PHE A 56 -14.27 -14.22 -6.74
CA PHE A 56 -14.51 -12.98 -5.99
C PHE A 56 -15.25 -11.95 -6.86
N ASN A 57 -16.11 -11.14 -6.24
CA ASN A 57 -16.78 -10.04 -6.93
C ASN A 57 -15.91 -8.78 -6.88
N ILE A 58 -15.03 -8.59 -7.88
CA ILE A 58 -14.08 -7.48 -7.89
C ILE A 58 -14.79 -6.16 -8.23
N ILE A 59 -14.74 -5.20 -7.31
CA ILE A 59 -15.25 -3.83 -7.48
C ILE A 59 -14.07 -2.90 -7.74
N GLN A 60 -14.04 -2.29 -8.92
CA GLN A 60 -12.95 -1.38 -9.29
C GLN A 60 -13.18 -0.01 -8.64
N MET A 61 -12.34 0.37 -7.68
CA MET A 61 -12.49 1.62 -6.92
C MET A 61 -11.14 2.29 -6.71
N THR A 62 -11.14 3.63 -6.66
CA THR A 62 -9.97 4.45 -6.33
C THR A 62 -10.21 5.24 -5.04
N ASN A 63 -11.14 6.20 -5.02
CA ASN A 63 -11.26 7.15 -3.91
C ASN A 63 -12.26 6.72 -2.81
N ASP A 64 -13.30 5.95 -3.15
CA ASP A 64 -14.41 5.68 -2.22
C ASP A 64 -14.30 4.31 -1.50
N ALA A 65 -13.18 3.61 -1.65
CA ALA A 65 -13.03 2.26 -1.10
C ALA A 65 -13.09 2.25 0.45
N GLU A 66 -12.48 3.23 1.12
CA GLU A 66 -12.48 3.32 2.58
C GLU A 66 -13.89 3.53 3.14
N SER A 67 -14.64 4.49 2.60
CA SER A 67 -16.00 4.79 3.04
C SER A 67 -16.96 3.64 2.72
N ALA A 68 -16.80 3.00 1.56
CA ALA A 68 -17.56 1.81 1.18
C ALA A 68 -17.29 0.61 2.09
N LEU A 69 -16.04 0.43 2.56
CA LEU A 69 -15.73 -0.63 3.50
C LEU A 69 -16.39 -0.35 4.85
N LEU A 70 -16.29 0.88 5.35
CA LEU A 70 -16.87 1.30 6.63
C LEU A 70 -18.40 1.16 6.66
N ASN A 71 -19.08 1.47 5.56
CA ASN A 71 -20.54 1.49 5.52
C ASN A 71 -21.20 0.17 5.09
N GLY A 72 -20.43 -0.88 4.76
CA GLY A 72 -21.02 -2.16 4.34
C GLY A 72 -21.18 -2.36 2.83
N ALA A 73 -20.90 -1.36 1.99
CA ALA A 73 -21.11 -1.47 0.54
C ALA A 73 -20.17 -2.48 -0.14
N ILE A 74 -18.98 -2.68 0.44
CA ILE A 74 -18.01 -3.73 0.09
C ILE A 74 -17.64 -4.56 1.32
N ASP A 75 -17.12 -5.76 1.08
CA ASP A 75 -16.77 -6.73 2.12
C ASP A 75 -15.27 -6.68 2.46
N ALA A 76 -14.43 -6.37 1.46
CA ALA A 76 -12.99 -6.19 1.64
C ALA A 76 -12.43 -5.09 0.72
N MET A 77 -11.29 -4.54 1.12
CA MET A 77 -10.51 -3.56 0.39
C MET A 77 -9.05 -4.02 0.29
N VAL A 78 -8.43 -3.90 -0.88
CA VAL A 78 -6.99 -4.18 -1.09
C VAL A 78 -6.24 -2.87 -1.28
N TRP A 79 -5.43 -2.46 -0.30
CA TRP A 79 -4.75 -1.16 -0.33
C TRP A 79 -3.34 -1.20 0.25
N THR A 80 -2.62 -0.07 0.18
CA THR A 80 -1.31 0.06 0.84
C THR A 80 -1.46 -0.14 2.34
N GLU A 81 -0.43 -0.73 2.96
CA GLU A 81 -0.37 -0.90 4.41
C GLU A 81 -0.61 0.42 5.16
N GLN A 82 0.00 1.51 4.67
CA GLN A 82 -0.17 2.86 5.24
C GLN A 82 -1.63 3.32 5.25
N SER A 83 -2.37 3.07 4.16
CA SER A 83 -3.78 3.47 4.08
C SER A 83 -4.66 2.61 4.98
N THR A 84 -4.41 1.30 5.01
CA THR A 84 -5.15 0.41 5.93
C THR A 84 -4.87 0.75 7.38
N ALA A 85 -3.63 1.08 7.74
CA ALA A 85 -3.26 1.48 9.09
C ALA A 85 -3.91 2.80 9.52
N ARG A 86 -3.94 3.80 8.62
CA ARG A 86 -4.67 5.05 8.84
C ARG A 86 -6.15 4.77 9.09
N LEU A 87 -6.76 3.89 8.29
CA LEU A 87 -8.16 3.54 8.42
C LEU A 87 -8.46 2.79 9.73
N GLU A 88 -7.63 1.82 10.12
CA GLU A 88 -7.73 1.11 11.41
C GLU A 88 -7.65 2.06 12.61
N ASN A 89 -6.84 3.12 12.51
CA ASN A 89 -6.74 4.14 13.55
C ASN A 89 -7.98 5.06 13.61
N LYS A 90 -8.48 5.50 12.45
CA LYS A 90 -9.69 6.34 12.37
C LYS A 90 -10.96 5.58 12.75
N SER A 91 -10.98 4.28 12.49
CA SER A 91 -12.12 3.41 12.76
C SER A 91 -11.65 2.07 13.32
N PRO A 92 -11.83 1.83 14.64
CA PRO A 92 -11.39 0.59 15.27
C PRO A 92 -12.19 -0.63 14.78
N THR A 93 -13.19 -0.44 13.91
CA THR A 93 -14.00 -1.50 13.30
C THR A 93 -13.34 -2.12 12.07
N ILE A 94 -12.19 -1.63 11.60
CA ILE A 94 -11.45 -2.21 10.48
C ILE A 94 -10.29 -3.05 10.99
N THR A 95 -9.98 -4.14 10.28
CA THR A 95 -8.81 -4.98 10.54
C THR A 95 -8.20 -5.50 9.24
N THR A 96 -6.88 -5.61 9.23
CA THR A 96 -6.13 -6.32 8.21
C THR A 96 -6.32 -7.83 8.36
N LEU A 97 -6.76 -8.49 7.29
CA LEU A 97 -6.91 -9.94 7.19
C LEU A 97 -5.64 -10.61 6.66
N TYR A 98 -5.01 -10.03 5.64
CA TYR A 98 -3.76 -10.50 5.05
C TYR A 98 -2.85 -9.31 4.73
N SER A 99 -1.54 -9.53 4.77
CA SER A 99 -0.52 -8.52 4.49
C SER A 99 0.64 -9.13 3.71
N THR A 100 1.21 -8.38 2.78
CA THR A 100 2.48 -8.77 2.15
C THR A 100 3.65 -8.84 3.14
N ARG A 101 3.51 -8.34 4.37
CA ARG A 101 4.54 -8.57 5.40
C ARG A 101 4.74 -10.05 5.75
N THR A 102 3.72 -10.88 5.59
CA THR A 102 3.82 -12.34 5.77
C THR A 102 4.11 -13.07 4.46
N GLU A 103 4.08 -12.37 3.32
CA GLU A 103 4.31 -12.88 1.95
C GLU A 103 5.20 -11.88 1.19
N PRO A 104 6.47 -11.70 1.61
CA PRO A 104 7.32 -10.61 1.14
C PRO A 104 7.64 -10.67 -0.36
N GLU A 105 7.55 -11.83 -0.99
CA GLU A 105 7.72 -12.00 -2.43
C GLU A 105 6.59 -11.37 -3.26
N LEU A 106 5.45 -11.08 -2.61
CA LEU A 106 4.34 -10.36 -3.21
C LEU A 106 4.43 -8.85 -3.04
N SER A 107 5.41 -8.36 -2.27
CA SER A 107 5.62 -6.94 -2.03
C SER A 107 5.96 -6.17 -3.33
N GLY A 108 5.69 -4.87 -3.32
CA GLY A 108 5.91 -3.98 -4.45
C GLY A 108 7.27 -3.29 -4.38
N ILE A 109 7.75 -2.79 -5.53
CA ILE A 109 8.92 -1.91 -5.59
C ILE A 109 8.52 -0.57 -6.17
N SER A 110 9.13 0.50 -5.67
CA SER A 110 9.02 1.83 -6.27
C SER A 110 10.08 2.01 -7.33
N VAL A 111 9.67 2.49 -8.51
CA VAL A 111 10.60 2.85 -9.59
C VAL A 111 10.25 4.23 -10.15
N ILE A 112 11.26 4.96 -10.58
CA ILE A 112 11.09 6.20 -11.34
C ILE A 112 11.20 5.85 -12.81
N VAL A 113 10.16 6.19 -13.56
CA VAL A 113 10.10 5.96 -15.01
C VAL A 113 9.96 7.29 -15.73
N GLY A 114 10.59 7.40 -16.90
CA GLY A 114 10.52 8.58 -17.75
C GLY A 114 10.42 8.18 -19.22
N ARG A 115 9.89 9.08 -20.04
CA ARG A 115 9.87 8.88 -21.50
C ARG A 115 11.31 8.94 -22.01
N GLU A 116 11.70 7.96 -22.81
CA GLU A 116 13.05 7.87 -23.37
C GLU A 116 13.50 9.16 -24.06
N ALA A 117 12.64 9.72 -24.94
CA ALA A 117 12.93 10.97 -25.63
C ALA A 117 13.21 12.14 -24.66
N PHE A 118 12.48 12.21 -23.54
CA PHE A 118 12.71 13.24 -22.52
C PHE A 118 14.03 13.02 -21.80
N ILE A 119 14.32 11.79 -21.40
CA ILE A 119 15.57 11.44 -20.71
C ILE A 119 16.78 11.80 -21.57
N ASN A 120 16.74 11.41 -22.86
CA ASN A 120 17.84 11.64 -23.80
C ASN A 120 18.05 13.13 -24.12
N GLN A 121 16.98 13.92 -24.16
CA GLN A 121 17.07 15.36 -24.46
C GLN A 121 17.40 16.23 -23.23
N ASN A 122 17.19 15.71 -22.01
CA ASN A 122 17.24 16.50 -20.78
C ASN A 122 18.20 15.92 -19.73
N GLU A 123 19.37 15.43 -20.15
CA GLU A 123 20.35 14.78 -19.26
C GLU A 123 20.67 15.61 -18.01
N LYS A 124 20.83 16.93 -18.15
CA LYS A 124 21.08 17.84 -17.01
C LYS A 124 19.95 17.83 -15.99
N VAL A 125 18.69 17.77 -16.43
CA VAL A 125 17.51 17.71 -15.56
C VAL A 125 17.48 16.37 -14.84
N ILE A 126 17.71 15.27 -15.55
CA ILE A 126 17.73 13.92 -14.96
C ILE A 126 18.85 13.82 -13.90
N LYS A 127 20.05 14.33 -14.20
CA LYS A 127 21.16 14.36 -13.25
C LYS A 127 20.84 15.21 -12.02
N ALA A 128 20.24 16.39 -12.21
CA ALA A 128 19.83 17.25 -11.10
C ALA A 128 18.77 16.58 -10.20
N MET A 129 17.78 15.91 -10.80
CA MET A 129 16.75 15.15 -10.09
C MET A 129 17.38 14.02 -9.25
N ASN A 130 18.27 13.23 -9.83
CA ASN A 130 18.95 12.14 -9.11
C ASN A 130 19.80 12.67 -7.94
N ILE A 131 20.53 13.78 -8.14
CA ILE A 131 21.30 14.42 -7.06
C ILE A 131 20.37 14.91 -5.94
N ALA A 132 19.22 15.48 -6.28
CA ALA A 132 18.24 15.94 -5.29
C ALA A 132 17.65 14.77 -4.47
N LEU A 133 17.30 13.67 -5.14
CA LEU A 133 16.80 12.46 -4.48
C LEU A 133 17.84 11.86 -3.53
N LEU A 134 19.09 11.74 -3.97
CA LEU A 134 20.19 11.25 -3.12
C LEU A 134 20.43 12.14 -1.90
N LYS A 135 20.34 13.47 -2.07
CA LYS A 135 20.44 14.42 -0.94
C LYS A 135 19.28 14.25 0.03
N ALA A 136 18.06 14.13 -0.47
CA ALA A 136 16.86 13.92 0.36
C ALA A 136 16.95 12.60 1.15
N SER A 137 17.32 11.51 0.47
CA SER A 137 17.51 10.19 1.08
C SER A 137 18.58 10.23 2.19
N LYS A 138 19.75 10.83 1.91
CA LYS A 138 20.81 11.00 2.91
C LYS A 138 20.38 11.90 4.09
N TYR A 139 19.58 12.93 3.83
CA TYR A 139 19.04 13.78 4.88
C TYR A 139 18.08 12.99 5.78
N ALA A 140 17.16 12.21 5.21
CA ALA A 140 16.21 11.40 5.96
C ALA A 140 16.91 10.36 6.85
N GLN A 141 17.95 9.69 6.33
CA GLN A 141 18.77 8.74 7.10
C GLN A 141 19.47 9.39 8.30
N ASN A 142 20.00 10.60 8.11
CA ASN A 142 20.73 11.31 9.15
C ASN A 142 19.83 12.07 10.13
N ASN A 143 18.56 12.27 9.79
CA ASN A 143 17.59 13.04 10.58
C ASN A 143 16.25 12.29 10.68
N PRO A 144 16.24 11.08 11.26
CA PRO A 144 15.06 10.21 11.31
C PRO A 144 13.83 10.89 11.91
N ASP A 145 13.98 11.51 13.09
CA ASP A 145 12.87 12.18 13.79
C ASP A 145 12.25 13.31 12.94
N GLN A 146 13.08 14.08 12.25
CA GLN A 146 12.60 15.16 11.39
C GLN A 146 11.91 14.61 10.13
N ALA A 147 12.43 13.52 9.56
CA ALA A 147 11.81 12.84 8.43
C ALA A 147 10.43 12.27 8.82
N GLU A 148 10.31 11.65 10.00
CA GLU A 148 9.05 11.15 10.54
C GLU A 148 8.03 12.28 10.72
N ILE A 149 8.43 13.42 11.30
CA ILE A 149 7.57 14.59 11.47
C ILE A 149 7.09 15.11 10.12
N LEU A 150 7.99 15.22 9.13
CA LEU A 150 7.66 15.67 7.79
C LEU A 150 6.65 14.73 7.13
N LEU A 151 6.88 13.42 7.21
CA LEU A 151 6.00 12.41 6.64
C LEU A 151 4.63 12.38 7.32
N ALA A 152 4.58 12.47 8.64
CA ALA A 152 3.33 12.52 9.41
C ALA A 152 2.46 13.72 8.99
N LYS A 153 3.09 14.89 8.82
CA LYS A 153 2.43 16.10 8.35
C LYS A 153 1.88 15.94 6.94
N GLU A 154 2.66 15.40 6.01
CA GLU A 154 2.27 15.31 4.60
C GLU A 154 1.23 14.21 4.34
N SER A 155 1.24 13.16 5.15
CA SER A 155 0.31 12.03 5.05
C SER A 155 -0.97 12.17 5.88
N ASP A 156 -1.16 13.30 6.57
CA ASP A 156 -2.28 13.55 7.49
C ASP A 156 -2.51 12.36 8.45
N THR A 157 -1.41 11.87 9.02
CA THR A 157 -1.37 10.63 9.81
C THR A 157 -0.58 10.82 11.10
N ASN A 158 -0.98 10.14 12.18
CA ASN A 158 -0.30 10.21 13.47
C ASN A 158 1.14 9.68 13.37
N ILE A 159 2.10 10.39 13.98
CA ILE A 159 3.51 10.01 14.01
C ILE A 159 3.75 8.59 14.54
N GLU A 160 2.92 8.10 15.46
CA GLU A 160 3.03 6.73 15.99
C GLU A 160 2.70 5.66 14.93
N ILE A 161 1.80 5.97 13.99
CA ILE A 161 1.53 5.11 12.84
C ILE A 161 2.72 5.17 11.89
N ILE A 162 3.26 6.36 11.61
CA ILE A 162 4.45 6.50 10.77
C ILE A 162 5.60 5.69 11.34
N LYS A 163 5.93 5.83 12.63
CA LYS A 163 6.97 5.04 13.30
C LYS A 163 6.76 3.53 13.21
N LYS A 164 5.52 3.06 13.26
CA LYS A 164 5.19 1.64 13.14
C LYS A 164 5.46 1.09 11.74
N TYR A 165 5.34 1.92 10.69
CA TYR A 165 5.41 1.50 9.29
C TYR A 165 6.60 2.07 8.51
N MET A 166 7.35 3.01 9.08
CA MET A 166 8.61 3.50 8.55
C MET A 166 9.70 2.47 8.86
N ILE A 167 10.00 1.66 7.85
CA ILE A 167 11.34 1.13 7.67
C ILE A 167 12.00 2.08 6.68
N PHE A 168 13.17 2.61 7.03
CA PHE A 168 13.87 3.66 6.27
C PHE A 168 13.83 3.37 4.77
N ILE A 169 13.05 4.18 4.04
CA ILE A 169 13.08 4.25 2.59
C ILE A 169 14.31 5.08 2.25
N VAL A 170 15.30 4.43 1.63
CA VAL A 170 16.54 5.04 1.16
C VAL A 170 16.69 4.83 -0.32
#